data_AF-A0A8C3BNH1-F1
#
_entry.id   AF-A0A8C3BNH1-F1
#
_cell.length_a   1.000
_cell.length_b   1.000
_cell.length_c   1.000
_cell.angle_alpha   90.00
_cell.angle_beta   90.00
_cell.angle_gamma   90.00
#
_symmetry.space_group_name_H-M   'P 1'
#
loop_
_entity.id
_entity.type
_entity.pdbx_description
1 polymer ?
#
loop_
_entity_poly.entity_id
_entity_poly.type
_entity_poly.pdbx_seq_one_letter_code
_entity_poly.pdbx_strand_id
1 'polypeptide(L)'
;TLQGLQNPPLNPQGTPQIPPKPCGAPNSRWWDPKIPRGPPRDPPAPPRPDPQRVFVALGYGFFAELTLPEALRHLDRRSRLLDKLSESLTRDGAKIRAHIRLVLEGLRELQGLQDPPVPPDP
;
A
#
# COMPACT_ATOMS: atom_id res chain seq x y z
N THR A 1 47.73 -10.41 7.96
CA THR A 1 48.46 -9.37 7.22
C THR A 1 47.96 -8.02 7.70
N LEU A 2 48.76 -7.31 8.50
CA LEU A 2 48.43 -5.98 9.01
C LEU A 2 48.46 -4.98 7.85
N GLN A 3 47.30 -4.59 7.35
CA GLN A 3 47.16 -3.45 6.45
C GLN A 3 46.13 -2.49 7.02
N GLY A 4 46.48 -1.22 7.12
CA GLY A 4 45.48 -0.16 7.16
C GLY A 4 45.56 0.85 8.30
N LEU A 5 46.69 1.02 9.00
CA LEU A 5 46.95 2.30 9.67
C LEU A 5 47.48 3.28 8.62
N GLN A 6 46.59 3.74 7.73
CA GLN A 6 46.91 4.82 6.80
C GLN A 6 47.04 6.09 7.65
N ASN A 7 48.25 6.59 7.84
CA ASN A 7 48.49 7.88 8.48
C ASN A 7 47.70 8.97 7.73
N PRO A 8 47.06 9.92 8.44
CA PRO A 8 46.29 10.99 7.81
C PRO A 8 47.17 11.80 6.84
N PRO A 9 46.61 12.33 5.74
CA PRO A 9 47.39 13.11 4.77
C PRO A 9 48.03 14.30 5.49
N LEU A 10 49.37 14.36 5.45
CA LEU A 10 50.15 15.44 6.03
C LEU A 10 50.11 16.65 5.09
N ASN A 11 50.02 17.85 5.65
CA ASN A 11 50.22 19.08 4.89
C ASN A 11 51.72 19.22 4.54
N PRO A 12 52.13 20.14 3.64
CA PRO A 12 53.55 20.31 3.28
C PRO A 12 54.46 20.74 4.45
N GLN A 13 53.90 21.06 5.62
CA GLN A 13 54.61 21.35 6.86
C GLN A 13 54.71 20.13 7.80
N GLY A 14 54.29 18.95 7.35
CA GLY A 14 54.37 17.71 8.13
C GLY A 14 53.33 17.59 9.25
N THR A 15 52.27 18.40 9.25
CA THR A 15 51.18 18.33 10.24
C THR A 15 49.94 17.63 9.67
N PRO A 16 49.19 16.84 10.47
CA PRO A 16 47.99 16.16 10.00
C PRO A 16 46.92 17.16 9.51
N GLN A 17 46.42 16.98 8.29
CA GLN A 17 45.30 17.78 7.81
C GLN A 17 44.03 17.41 8.58
N ILE A 18 43.53 18.33 9.41
CA ILE A 18 42.24 18.19 10.09
C ILE A 18 41.14 18.58 9.09
N PRO A 19 40.13 17.75 8.84
CA PRO A 19 39.01 18.12 7.97
C PRO A 19 38.27 19.36 8.51
N PRO A 20 37.57 20.14 7.68
CA PRO A 20 36.80 21.28 8.18
C PRO A 20 35.66 20.83 9.11
N LYS A 21 35.47 21.53 10.23
CA LYS A 21 34.37 21.29 11.19
C LYS A 21 33.02 21.54 10.51
N PRO A 22 32.04 20.60 10.56
CA PRO A 22 30.68 20.89 10.16
C PRO A 22 30.01 21.86 11.14
N CYS A 23 29.13 22.71 10.63
CA CYS A 23 28.39 23.69 11.43
C CYS A 23 27.61 23.00 12.57
N GLY A 24 27.80 23.47 13.81
CA GLY A 24 27.13 22.93 14.99
C GLY A 24 27.86 21.80 15.74
N ALA A 25 29.06 21.40 15.31
CA ALA A 25 29.84 20.37 16.00
C ALA A 25 30.46 20.87 17.33
N PRO A 26 30.47 20.05 18.40
CA PRO A 26 31.13 20.39 19.68
C PRO A 26 32.63 20.67 19.52
N ASN A 27 33.15 21.56 20.37
CA ASN A 27 34.45 22.19 20.14
C ASN A 27 35.66 21.24 20.24
N SER A 28 35.55 20.15 21.00
CA SER A 28 36.65 19.23 21.27
C SER A 28 36.41 17.87 20.63
N ARG A 29 37.32 17.49 19.70
CA ARG A 29 37.59 16.08 19.34
C ARG A 29 36.61 15.37 18.40
N TRP A 30 35.77 16.10 17.64
CA TRP A 30 34.82 15.54 16.65
C TRP A 30 35.42 14.62 15.56
N TRP A 31 36.72 14.73 15.27
CA TRP A 31 37.43 13.90 14.29
C TRP A 31 37.96 12.57 14.88
N ASP A 32 37.87 12.37 16.21
CA ASP A 32 38.43 11.19 16.89
C ASP A 32 37.58 9.93 16.61
N PRO A 33 38.17 8.90 15.98
CA PRO A 33 37.46 7.65 15.64
C PRO A 33 36.96 6.87 16.85
N LYS A 34 37.48 7.14 18.06
CA LYS A 34 37.10 6.44 19.29
C LYS A 34 35.83 6.99 19.95
N ILE A 35 35.29 8.11 19.48
CA ILE A 35 34.03 8.64 20.00
C ILE A 35 32.88 7.84 19.37
N PRO A 36 32.04 7.16 20.16
CA PRO A 36 30.88 6.46 19.62
C PRO A 36 29.92 7.50 19.04
N ARG A 37 29.89 7.59 17.70
CA ARG A 37 28.82 8.28 17.00
C ARG A 37 27.56 7.46 17.25
N GLY A 38 26.71 7.94 18.16
CA GLY A 38 25.39 7.35 18.38
C GLY A 38 24.64 7.24 17.04
N PRO A 39 23.60 6.39 16.97
CA PRO A 39 22.84 6.22 15.74
C PRO A 39 22.36 7.58 15.21
N PRO A 40 22.39 7.81 13.88
CA PRO A 40 21.85 9.03 13.30
C PRO A 40 20.45 9.26 13.87
N ARG A 41 20.21 10.42 14.50
CA ARG A 41 18.85 10.78 14.88
C ARG A 41 18.12 11.09 13.59
N ASP A 42 17.17 10.24 13.21
CA ASP A 42 16.33 10.53 12.06
C ASP A 42 15.70 11.92 12.25
N PRO A 43 15.72 12.78 11.22
CA PRO A 43 15.05 14.06 11.31
C PRO A 43 13.56 13.82 11.61
N PRO A 44 12.93 14.65 12.45
CA PRO A 44 11.52 14.52 12.73
C PRO A 44 10.73 14.62 11.42
N ALA A 45 9.77 13.70 11.24
CA ALA A 45 8.90 13.72 10.06
C ALA A 45 8.20 15.09 9.95
N PRO A 46 8.02 15.60 8.72
CA PRO A 46 7.32 16.88 8.53
C PRO A 46 5.90 16.80 9.11
N PRO A 47 5.37 17.93 9.62
CA PRO A 47 4.00 17.98 10.12
C PRO A 47 3.04 17.61 8.98
N ARG A 48 2.13 16.68 9.27
CA ARG A 48 1.14 16.22 8.31
C ARG A 48 0.08 17.33 8.15
N PRO A 49 -0.28 17.72 6.92
CA PRO A 49 -1.31 18.73 6.70
C PRO A 49 -2.65 18.28 7.28
N ASP A 50 -3.42 19.24 7.81
CA ASP A 50 -4.68 18.97 8.48
C ASP A 50 -5.70 18.32 7.53
N PRO A 51 -6.26 17.14 7.86
CA PRO A 51 -7.09 16.34 6.94
C PRO A 51 -8.54 16.84 6.84
N GLN A 52 -8.78 18.13 7.06
CA GLN A 52 -10.13 18.71 7.11
C GLN A 52 -10.83 18.70 5.75
N ARG A 53 -10.05 18.74 4.66
CA ARG A 53 -10.54 18.73 3.28
C ARG A 53 -9.81 17.69 2.45
N VAL A 54 -10.55 16.97 1.62
CA VAL A 54 -10.05 15.89 0.77
C VAL A 54 -10.62 16.01 -0.64
N PHE A 55 -9.81 15.66 -1.64
CA PHE A 55 -10.27 15.59 -3.02
C PHE A 55 -10.83 14.20 -3.32
N VAL A 56 -12.08 14.14 -3.76
CA VAL A 56 -12.74 12.88 -4.13
C VAL A 56 -12.95 12.84 -5.64
N ALA A 57 -12.49 11.77 -6.27
CA ALA A 57 -12.70 11.54 -7.69
C ALA A 57 -14.19 11.26 -7.98
N LEU A 58 -14.82 12.13 -8.77
CA LEU A 58 -16.21 11.97 -9.18
C LEU A 58 -16.31 11.04 -10.40
N GLY A 59 -15.31 11.07 -11.28
CA GLY A 59 -15.25 10.33 -12.54
C GLY A 59 -14.82 11.26 -13.68
N TYR A 60 -14.48 10.70 -14.85
CA TYR A 60 -14.14 11.46 -16.06
C TYR A 60 -13.04 12.54 -15.89
N GLY A 61 -12.12 12.33 -14.94
CA GLY A 61 -11.05 13.28 -14.63
C GLY A 61 -11.45 14.46 -13.73
N PHE A 62 -12.68 14.48 -13.20
CA PHE A 62 -13.14 15.52 -12.29
C PHE A 62 -12.96 15.13 -10.82
N PHE A 63 -12.54 16.11 -10.03
CA PHE A 63 -12.34 15.99 -8.58
C PHE A 63 -13.13 17.09 -7.87
N ALA A 64 -13.74 16.76 -6.75
CA ALA A 64 -14.38 17.72 -5.87
C ALA A 64 -13.62 17.79 -4.55
N GLU A 65 -13.36 19.01 -4.08
CA GLU A 65 -12.87 19.25 -2.73
C GLU A 65 -14.06 19.16 -1.77
N LEU A 66 -14.04 18.19 -0.86
CA LEU A 66 -15.09 17.96 0.13
C LEU A 66 -14.52 18.08 1.53
N THR A 67 -15.37 18.44 2.48
CA THR A 67 -15.01 18.29 3.89
C THR A 67 -14.97 16.80 4.27
N LEU A 68 -14.19 16.46 5.29
CA LEU A 68 -14.08 15.08 5.78
C LEU A 68 -15.44 14.38 6.01
N PRO A 69 -16.43 14.95 6.72
CA PRO A 69 -17.71 14.28 6.93
C PRO A 69 -18.53 14.12 5.64
N GLU A 70 -18.41 15.04 4.67
CA GLU A 70 -19.08 14.93 3.38
C GLU A 70 -18.47 13.82 2.53
N ALA A 71 -17.13 13.70 2.54
CA ALA A 71 -16.43 12.64 1.83
C ALA A 71 -16.80 11.25 2.36
N LEU A 72 -16.92 11.10 3.68
CA LEU A 72 -17.39 9.85 4.29
C LEU A 72 -18.82 9.49 3.84
N ARG A 73 -19.74 10.46 3.86
CA ARG A 73 -21.11 10.26 3.36
C ARG A 73 -21.14 9.88 1.88
N HIS A 74 -20.26 10.46 1.08
CA HIS A 74 -20.14 10.14 -0.35
C HIS A 74 -19.64 8.71 -0.57
N LEU A 75 -18.64 8.26 0.21
CA LEU A 75 -18.14 6.89 0.18
C LEU A 75 -19.22 5.90 0.61
N ASP A 76 -19.90 6.14 1.73
CA ASP A 76 -20.97 5.27 2.22
C ASP A 76 -22.09 5.10 1.18
N ARG A 77 -22.47 6.20 0.51
CA ARG A 77 -23.47 6.15 -0.55
C ARG A 77 -23.02 5.30 -1.73
N ARG A 78 -21.75 5.42 -2.14
CA ARG A 78 -21.18 4.62 -3.24
C ARG A 78 -21.08 3.14 -2.88
N SER A 79 -20.61 2.81 -1.68
CA SER A 79 -20.56 1.42 -1.20
C SER A 79 -21.95 0.78 -1.22
N ARG A 80 -22.95 1.43 -0.62
CA ARG A 80 -24.33 0.93 -0.61
C ARG A 80 -24.94 0.76 -2.01
N LEU A 81 -24.58 1.62 -2.95
CA LEU A 81 -25.02 1.47 -4.34
C LEU A 81 -24.40 0.23 -4.98
N LEU A 82 -23.08 0.05 -4.82
CA LEU A 82 -22.36 -1.11 -5.35
C LEU A 82 -22.86 -2.42 -4.74
N ASP A 83 -23.13 -2.44 -3.44
CA ASP A 83 -23.68 -3.62 -2.75
C ASP A 83 -25.04 -4.02 -3.35
N LYS A 84 -25.95 -3.06 -3.52
CA LYS A 84 -27.28 -3.31 -4.13
C LYS A 84 -27.17 -3.84 -5.56
N LEU A 85 -26.26 -3.29 -6.36
CA LEU A 85 -26.03 -3.74 -7.73
C LEU A 85 -25.44 -5.16 -7.75
N SER A 86 -24.53 -5.45 -6.82
CA SER A 86 -23.95 -6.79 -6.66
C SER A 86 -25.02 -7.81 -6.29
N GLU A 87 -25.88 -7.48 -5.32
CA GLU A 87 -27.01 -8.33 -4.91
C GLU A 87 -27.99 -8.58 -6.07
N SER A 88 -28.35 -7.54 -6.83
CA SER A 88 -29.28 -7.70 -7.96
C SER A 88 -28.69 -8.60 -9.04
N LEU A 89 -27.43 -8.36 -9.43
CA LEU A 89 -26.75 -9.17 -10.45
C LEU A 89 -26.52 -10.61 -9.98
N THR A 90 -26.25 -10.81 -8.69
CA THR A 90 -26.13 -12.15 -8.10
C THR A 90 -27.46 -12.90 -8.17
N ARG A 91 -28.58 -12.23 -7.83
CA ARG A 91 -29.93 -12.79 -7.92
C ARG A 91 -30.31 -13.12 -9.36
N ASP A 92 -30.03 -12.23 -10.30
CA ASP A 92 -30.33 -12.43 -11.71
C ASP A 92 -29.51 -13.59 -12.30
N GLY A 93 -28.22 -13.65 -11.97
CA GLY A 93 -27.37 -14.77 -12.35
C GLY A 93 -27.86 -16.10 -11.77
N ALA A 94 -28.28 -16.13 -10.50
CA ALA A 94 -28.85 -17.33 -9.88
C ALA A 94 -30.16 -17.75 -10.55
N LYS A 95 -31.03 -16.79 -10.90
CA LYS A 95 -32.28 -17.03 -11.61
C LYS A 95 -32.02 -17.69 -12.97
N ILE A 96 -31.10 -17.15 -13.77
CA ILE A 96 -30.75 -17.72 -15.08
C ILE A 96 -30.20 -19.14 -14.92
N ARG A 97 -29.25 -19.35 -14.00
CA ARG A 97 -28.70 -20.69 -13.72
C ARG A 97 -29.79 -21.69 -13.34
N ALA A 98 -30.74 -21.29 -12.50
CA ALA A 98 -31.85 -22.16 -12.09
C ALA A 98 -32.78 -22.49 -13.26
N HIS A 99 -33.12 -21.52 -14.10
CA HIS A 99 -33.97 -21.75 -15.28
C HIS A 99 -33.30 -22.72 -16.26
N ILE A 100 -32.00 -22.54 -16.54
CA ILE A 100 -31.25 -23.45 -17.41
C ILE A 100 -31.29 -24.88 -16.84
N ARG A 101 -30.98 -25.04 -15.55
CA ARG A 101 -31.01 -26.37 -14.91
C ARG A 101 -32.38 -27.02 -14.95
N LEU A 102 -33.44 -26.25 -14.67
CA LEU A 102 -34.81 -26.74 -14.70
C LEU A 102 -35.20 -27.23 -16.09
N VAL A 103 -34.89 -26.46 -17.14
CA VAL A 103 -35.20 -26.83 -18.52
C VAL A 103 -34.39 -28.06 -18.94
N LEU A 104 -33.10 -28.12 -18.60
CA LEU A 104 -32.27 -29.28 -18.93
C LEU A 104 -32.74 -30.56 -18.25
N GLU A 105 -33.12 -30.49 -16.97
CA GLU A 105 -33.65 -31.65 -16.24
C GLU A 105 -35.00 -32.10 -16.82
N GLY A 106 -35.90 -31.15 -17.11
CA GLY A 106 -37.19 -31.48 -17.72
C GLY A 106 -37.04 -32.12 -19.12
N LEU A 107 -36.09 -31.65 -19.94
CA LEU A 107 -35.81 -32.27 -21.24
C LEU A 107 -35.19 -33.66 -21.09
N ARG A 108 -34.30 -33.84 -20.12
CA ARG A 108 -33.66 -35.13 -19.81
C ARG A 108 -34.71 -36.18 -19.43
N GLU A 109 -35.65 -35.82 -18.54
CA GLU A 109 -36.76 -36.71 -18.13
C GLU A 109 -37.60 -37.14 -19.34
N LEU A 110 -37.95 -36.20 -20.23
CA LEU A 110 -38.75 -36.48 -21.42
C LEU A 110 -38.01 -37.39 -22.43
N GLN A 111 -36.69 -37.29 -22.50
CA GLN A 111 -35.86 -38.11 -23.39
C GLN A 111 -35.47 -39.47 -22.79
N GLY A 112 -35.74 -39.71 -21.50
CA GLY A 112 -35.40 -40.96 -20.81
C GLY A 112 -33.90 -41.18 -20.61
N LEU A 113 -33.08 -40.12 -20.64
CA LEU A 113 -31.62 -40.22 -20.49
C LEU A 113 -31.24 -40.41 -19.01
N GLN A 114 -30.66 -41.56 -18.66
CA GLN A 114 -30.16 -41.83 -17.30
C GLN A 114 -28.88 -41.05 -16.99
N ASP A 115 -28.59 -40.83 -15.70
CA ASP A 115 -27.40 -40.10 -15.27
C ASP A 115 -26.16 -40.92 -15.61
N PRO A 116 -25.07 -40.30 -16.08
CA PRO A 116 -23.79 -40.99 -16.13
C PRO A 116 -23.40 -41.42 -14.70
N PRO A 117 -22.83 -42.62 -14.51
CA PRO A 117 -22.45 -43.09 -13.18
C PRO A 117 -21.46 -42.12 -12.55
N VAL A 118 -21.81 -41.59 -11.37
CA VAL A 118 -20.93 -40.70 -10.60
C VAL A 118 -19.72 -41.53 -10.15
N PRO A 119 -18.48 -41.15 -10.52
CA PRO A 119 -17.29 -41.84 -10.05
C PRO A 119 -17.19 -41.68 -8.52
N PRO A 120 -16.75 -42.73 -7.79
CA PRO A 120 -16.59 -42.65 -6.35
C PRO A 120 -15.56 -41.58 -5.98
N ASP A 121 -15.91 -40.71 -5.03
CA ASP A 121 -15.02 -39.69 -4.48
C ASP A 121 -13.77 -40.36 -3.84
N PRO A 122 -12.56 -39.80 -3.99
CA PRO A 122 -11.34 -40.30 -3.36
C PRO A 122 -11.27 -40.05 -1.84
#